data_AF-A0A167C1G8-F1
#
_entry.id   AF-A0A167C1G8-F1
#
_cell.length_a   1.000
_cell.length_b   1.000
_cell.length_c   1.000
_cell.angle_alpha   90.00
_cell.angle_beta   90.00
_cell.angle_gamma   90.00
#
_symmetry.space_group_name_H-M   'P 1'
#
loop_
_entity.id
_entity.type
_entity.pdbx_description
1 polymer ?
#
loop_
_entity_poly.entity_id
_entity_poly.type
_entity_poly.pdbx_seq_one_letter_code
_entity_poly.pdbx_strand_id
1 'polypeptide(L)'
;MSTNADPRAFPLASSDVTQQILDIVQQATHLRQLKKGANEATKTLNRGISEFIVMAADASPIEIVLHLPLLCEDKNVPYVFVPSKIALGRACGVSRPVIAASVTSNDASQLRDQINGIKDVIERLLI
;
A
#
# COMPACT_ATOMS: atom_id res chain seq x y z
N MET A 1 6.12 -4.87 -22.59
CA MET A 1 6.93 -4.51 -21.41
C MET A 1 6.71 -5.62 -20.40
N SER A 2 7.70 -6.48 -20.18
CA SER A 2 7.63 -7.59 -19.23
C SER A 2 7.44 -7.04 -17.83
N THR A 3 6.28 -7.26 -17.25
CA THR A 3 6.00 -6.96 -15.84
C THR A 3 6.89 -7.86 -14.98
N ASN A 4 7.95 -7.30 -14.39
CA ASN A 4 8.77 -7.94 -13.34
C ASN A 4 7.98 -8.05 -12.01
N ALA A 5 6.69 -8.37 -12.08
CA ALA A 5 5.88 -8.64 -10.91
C ALA A 5 6.09 -10.11 -10.52
N ASP A 6 6.43 -10.37 -9.26
CA ASP A 6 6.54 -11.73 -8.74
C ASP A 6 5.15 -12.40 -8.79
N PRO A 7 5.03 -13.68 -9.24
CA PRO A 7 3.75 -14.40 -9.28
C PRO A 7 3.02 -14.49 -7.93
N ARG A 8 3.73 -14.32 -6.82
CA ARG A 8 3.17 -14.33 -5.46
C ARG A 8 2.56 -12.98 -5.04
N ALA A 9 2.73 -11.93 -5.84
CA ALA A 9 2.18 -10.61 -5.58
C ALA A 9 0.70 -10.56 -6.02
N PHE A 10 -0.20 -10.92 -5.11
CA PHE A 10 -1.64 -10.88 -5.29
C PHE A 10 -2.31 -10.13 -4.13
N PRO A 11 -3.32 -9.26 -4.38
CA PRO A 11 -3.80 -8.82 -5.69
C PRO A 11 -2.90 -7.72 -6.28
N LEU A 12 -2.69 -7.76 -7.59
CA LEU A 12 -1.93 -6.75 -8.33
C LEU A 12 -2.87 -5.71 -8.93
N ALA A 13 -2.64 -4.42 -8.62
CA ALA A 13 -3.45 -3.32 -9.17
C ALA A 13 -3.25 -3.15 -10.68
N SER A 14 -4.33 -2.82 -11.39
CA SER A 14 -4.26 -2.34 -12.78
C SER A 14 -3.51 -1.00 -12.87
N SER A 15 -3.15 -0.56 -14.09
CA SER A 15 -2.47 0.72 -14.29
C SER A 15 -3.22 1.90 -13.68
N ASP A 16 -4.54 1.91 -13.85
CA ASP A 16 -5.38 3.05 -13.48
C ASP A 16 -5.55 3.12 -11.97
N VAL A 17 -5.79 1.96 -11.33
CA VAL A 17 -5.86 1.83 -9.87
C VAL A 17 -4.49 2.12 -9.24
N THR A 18 -3.40 1.70 -9.87
CA THR A 18 -2.03 2.01 -9.42
C THR A 18 -1.80 3.52 -9.37
N GLN A 19 -2.18 4.28 -10.40
CA GLN A 19 -2.02 5.73 -10.41
C GLN A 19 -2.83 6.38 -9.28
N GLN A 20 -4.09 5.98 -9.11
CA GLN A 20 -4.94 6.47 -8.02
C GLN A 20 -4.34 6.19 -6.63
N ILE A 21 -3.82 4.97 -6.41
CA ILE A 21 -3.14 4.60 -5.16
C ILE A 21 -1.91 5.49 -4.92
N LEU A 22 -1.07 5.67 -5.93
CA LEU A 22 0.16 6.47 -5.80
C LEU A 22 -0.15 7.95 -5.51
N ASP A 23 -1.20 8.50 -6.12
CA ASP A 23 -1.65 9.87 -5.86
C ASP A 23 -2.16 10.03 -4.42
N ILE A 24 -2.93 9.08 -3.90
CA ILE A 24 -3.38 9.07 -2.50
C ILE A 24 -2.19 8.93 -1.56
N VAL A 25 -1.23 8.04 -1.85
CA VAL A 25 0.00 7.88 -1.05
C VAL A 25 0.82 9.18 -1.02
N GLN A 26 0.90 9.88 -2.15
CA GLN A 26 1.56 11.18 -2.23
C GLN A 26 0.85 12.22 -1.37
N GLN A 27 -0.48 12.35 -1.47
CA GLN A 27 -1.26 13.28 -0.65
C GLN A 27 -1.15 12.94 0.85
N ALA A 28 -1.26 11.65 1.21
CA ALA A 28 -1.11 11.17 2.58
C ALA A 28 0.28 11.46 3.15
N THR A 29 1.32 11.43 2.31
CA THR A 29 2.68 11.82 2.71
C THR A 29 2.74 13.29 3.14
N HIS A 30 2.12 14.20 2.38
CA HIS A 30 2.08 15.63 2.71
C HIS A 30 1.31 15.91 4.01
N LEU A 31 0.23 15.15 4.25
CA LEU A 31 -0.57 15.23 5.48
C LEU A 31 0.02 14.46 6.66
N ARG A 32 1.20 13.85 6.51
CA ARG A 32 1.84 12.99 7.52
C ARG A 32 0.97 11.80 7.98
N GLN A 33 0.06 11.35 7.12
CA GLN A 33 -0.88 10.25 7.32
C GLN A 33 -0.37 8.95 6.64
N LEU A 34 0.95 8.78 6.58
CA LEU A 34 1.61 7.64 5.93
C LEU A 34 2.77 7.13 6.78
N LYS A 35 2.87 5.80 6.88
CA LYS A 35 4.03 5.09 7.40
C LYS A 35 4.69 4.28 6.29
N LYS A 36 6.03 4.29 6.26
CA LYS A 36 6.84 3.79 5.13
C LYS A 36 7.72 2.64 5.60
N GLY A 37 7.78 1.56 4.82
CA GLY A 37 8.56 0.36 5.09
C GLY A 37 7.75 -0.75 5.77
N ALA A 38 8.21 -1.99 5.59
CA ALA A 38 7.53 -3.19 6.06
C ALA A 38 7.35 -3.21 7.58
N ASN A 39 8.39 -2.88 8.35
CA ASN A 39 8.32 -2.87 9.82
C ASN A 39 7.31 -1.84 10.35
N GLU A 40 7.23 -0.67 9.72
CA GLU A 40 6.28 0.37 10.13
C GLU A 40 4.84 0.00 9.74
N ALA A 41 4.64 -0.62 8.57
CA ALA A 41 3.35 -1.20 8.19
C ALA A 41 2.89 -2.28 9.18
N THR A 42 3.78 -3.17 9.61
CA THR A 42 3.46 -4.16 10.66
C THR A 42 3.06 -3.49 11.98
N LYS A 43 3.72 -2.40 12.37
CA LYS A 43 3.35 -1.64 13.59
C LYS A 43 1.97 -0.98 13.47
N THR A 44 1.60 -0.43 12.32
CA THR A 44 0.29 0.22 12.13
C THR A 44 -0.84 -0.80 12.16
N LEU A 45 -0.64 -1.97 11.53
CA LEU A 45 -1.58 -3.09 11.58
C LEU A 45 -1.79 -3.60 13.01
N ASN A 46 -0.71 -3.82 13.76
CA ASN A 46 -0.80 -4.27 15.16
C ASN A 46 -1.48 -3.25 16.08
N ARG A 47 -1.37 -1.95 15.77
CA ARG A 47 -2.03 -0.87 16.51
C ARG A 47 -3.47 -0.61 16.08
N GLY A 48 -3.94 -1.23 14.99
CA GLY A 48 -5.29 -1.00 14.45
C GLY A 48 -5.51 0.41 13.91
N ILE A 49 -4.44 1.06 13.42
CA ILE A 49 -4.51 2.43 12.87
C ILE A 49 -4.24 2.46 11.36
N SER A 50 -4.24 1.31 10.70
CA SER A 50 -4.01 1.19 9.26
C SER A 50 -5.34 1.19 8.51
N GLU A 51 -5.46 2.02 7.48
CA GLU A 51 -6.63 2.04 6.60
C GLU A 51 -6.50 1.03 5.46
N PHE A 52 -5.31 0.98 4.85
CA PHE A 52 -4.94 -0.02 3.87
C PHE A 52 -3.41 -0.09 3.72
N ILE A 53 -2.92 -1.19 3.16
CA ILE A 53 -1.50 -1.46 2.91
C ILE A 53 -1.19 -1.50 1.42
N VAL A 54 -0.10 -0.86 1.02
CA VAL A 54 0.43 -0.91 -0.35
C VAL A 54 1.78 -1.62 -0.32
N MET A 55 1.97 -2.61 -1.19
CA MET A 55 3.22 -3.37 -1.32
C MET A 55 3.75 -3.30 -2.74
N ALA A 56 5.07 -3.44 -2.91
CA ALA A 56 5.68 -3.46 -4.23
C ALA A 56 5.88 -4.91 -4.74
N ALA A 57 5.39 -5.20 -5.94
CA ALA A 57 5.50 -6.52 -6.57
C ALA A 57 6.91 -6.84 -7.12
N ASP A 58 7.75 -5.82 -7.34
CA ASP A 58 9.15 -5.95 -7.78
C ASP A 58 10.15 -5.89 -6.59
N ALA A 59 9.67 -6.13 -5.36
CA ALA A 59 10.53 -6.31 -4.21
C ALA A 59 11.41 -7.55 -4.41
N SER A 60 12.70 -7.41 -4.07
CA SER A 60 13.68 -8.45 -4.25
C SER A 60 14.59 -8.47 -3.02
N PRO A 61 14.48 -9.48 -2.14
CA PRO A 61 13.53 -10.60 -2.17
C PRO A 61 12.07 -10.20 -1.86
N ILE A 62 11.09 -10.85 -2.49
CA ILE A 62 9.65 -10.60 -2.25
C ILE A 62 9.21 -11.12 -0.87
N GLU A 63 9.94 -12.11 -0.34
CA GLU A 63 9.69 -12.75 0.96
C GLU A 63 9.66 -11.73 2.12
N ILE A 64 10.29 -10.57 1.94
CA ILE A 64 10.30 -9.48 2.92
C ILE A 64 8.91 -8.85 3.12
N VAL A 65 7.99 -8.96 2.15
CA VAL A 65 6.64 -8.38 2.24
C VAL A 65 5.54 -9.43 2.40
N LEU A 66 5.83 -10.72 2.22
CA LEU A 66 4.81 -11.79 2.23
C LEU A 66 4.17 -12.03 3.60
N HIS A 67 4.72 -11.50 4.69
CA HIS A 67 4.08 -11.55 6.01
C HIS A 67 2.97 -10.50 6.17
N LEU A 68 2.92 -9.47 5.32
CA LEU A 68 1.92 -8.40 5.41
C LEU A 68 0.53 -8.85 4.96
N PRO A 69 0.34 -9.57 3.83
CA PRO A 69 -0.98 -10.09 3.44
C PRO A 69 -1.67 -10.88 4.54
N LEU A 70 -0.96 -11.84 5.16
CA LEU A 70 -1.49 -12.66 6.26
C LEU A 70 -1.93 -11.79 7.45
N LEU A 71 -1.11 -10.82 7.84
CA LEU A 71 -1.46 -9.90 8.93
C LEU A 71 -2.62 -8.97 8.57
N CYS A 72 -2.75 -8.59 7.30
CA CYS A 72 -3.86 -7.77 6.81
C CYS A 72 -5.18 -8.55 6.86
N GLU A 73 -5.17 -9.83 6.49
CA GLU A 73 -6.34 -10.73 6.60
C GLU A 73 -6.78 -10.91 8.05
N ASP A 74 -5.84 -11.20 8.97
CA ASP A 74 -6.12 -11.32 10.41
C ASP A 74 -6.73 -10.06 11.02
N LYS A 75 -6.37 -8.88 10.48
CA LYS A 75 -6.83 -7.57 10.96
C LYS A 75 -7.98 -6.99 10.16
N ASN A 76 -8.45 -7.68 9.13
CA ASN A 76 -9.44 -7.20 8.18
C ASN A 76 -9.09 -5.81 7.60
N VAL A 77 -7.84 -5.65 7.17
CA VAL A 77 -7.32 -4.43 6.54
C VAL A 77 -7.06 -4.69 5.05
N PRO A 78 -7.61 -3.90 4.12
CA PRO A 78 -7.36 -4.05 2.70
C PRO A 78 -5.88 -3.90 2.34
N TYR A 79 -5.40 -4.70 1.39
CA TYR A 79 -4.03 -4.63 0.90
C TYR A 79 -3.95 -4.81 -0.62
N VAL A 80 -2.92 -4.24 -1.22
CA VAL A 80 -2.73 -4.29 -2.68
C VAL A 80 -1.26 -4.20 -3.07
N PHE A 81 -0.90 -4.89 -4.14
CA PHE A 81 0.41 -4.76 -4.77
C PHE A 81 0.39 -3.74 -5.91
N VAL A 82 1.40 -2.87 -5.93
CA VAL A 82 1.74 -2.00 -7.05
C VAL A 82 2.98 -2.54 -7.78
N PRO A 83 3.10 -2.33 -9.10
CA PRO A 83 4.15 -2.97 -9.89
C PRO A 83 5.58 -2.50 -9.56
N SER A 84 5.78 -1.31 -8.98
CA SER A 84 7.13 -0.76 -8.77
C SER A 84 7.37 -0.10 -7.40
N LYS A 85 8.40 -0.58 -6.71
CA LYS A 85 8.97 0.00 -5.47
C LYS A 85 9.58 1.39 -5.67
N ILE A 86 10.04 1.69 -6.88
CA ILE A 86 10.61 3.01 -7.22
C ILE A 86 9.48 4.03 -7.32
N ALA A 87 8.38 3.68 -8.01
CA ALA A 87 7.20 4.53 -8.09
C ALA A 87 6.59 4.76 -6.70
N LEU A 88 6.47 3.70 -5.89
CA LEU A 88 6.01 3.81 -4.51
C LEU A 88 6.92 4.71 -3.66
N GLY A 89 8.24 4.57 -3.79
CA GLY A 89 9.20 5.43 -3.10
C GLY A 89 9.05 6.92 -3.44
N ARG A 90 8.87 7.24 -4.73
CA ARG A 90 8.61 8.61 -5.18
C ARG A 90 7.30 9.17 -4.62
N ALA A 91 6.21 8.40 -4.66
CA ALA A 91 4.93 8.78 -4.05
C ALA A 91 5.08 9.00 -2.54
N CYS A 92 5.90 8.18 -1.87
CA CYS A 92 6.24 8.35 -0.45
C CYS A 92 7.16 9.57 -0.17
N GLY A 93 7.53 10.36 -1.18
CA GLY A 93 8.41 11.52 -1.04
C GLY A 93 9.85 11.17 -0.64
N VAL A 94 10.34 9.98 -1.03
CA VAL A 94 11.71 9.54 -0.73
C VAL A 94 12.45 9.16 -2.02
N SER A 95 13.77 9.39 -2.04
CA SER A 95 14.63 9.03 -3.17
C SER A 95 14.96 7.54 -3.24
N ARG A 96 14.78 6.83 -2.12
CA ARG A 96 15.06 5.39 -2.01
C ARG A 96 13.81 4.57 -2.35
N PRO A 97 13.96 3.37 -2.92
CA PRO A 97 12.85 2.44 -3.11
C PRO A 97 12.11 2.15 -1.81
N VAL A 98 10.78 2.05 -1.88
CA VAL A 98 9.92 1.65 -0.77
C VAL A 98 9.16 0.40 -1.18
N ILE A 99 9.23 -0.64 -0.35
CA ILE A 99 8.61 -1.95 -0.65
C ILE A 99 7.23 -2.12 -0.01
N ALA A 100 6.91 -1.31 1.01
CA ALA A 100 5.62 -1.34 1.68
C ALA A 100 5.31 0.04 2.26
N ALA A 101 4.04 0.42 2.29
CA ALA A 101 3.55 1.62 2.94
C ALA A 101 2.16 1.37 3.56
N SER A 102 1.88 2.03 4.68
CA SER A 102 0.57 2.02 5.32
C SER A 102 0.03 3.44 5.32
N VAL A 103 -1.16 3.62 4.75
CA VAL A 103 -1.96 4.82 5.00
C VAL A 103 -2.63 4.64 6.36
N THR A 104 -2.54 5.64 7.23
CA THR A 104 -3.07 5.55 8.59
C THR A 104 -4.44 6.21 8.71
N SER A 105 -5.22 5.80 9.70
CA SER A 105 -6.51 6.41 10.00
C SER A 105 -6.34 7.84 10.52
N ASN A 106 -7.18 8.75 10.03
CA ASN A 106 -7.33 10.11 10.54
C ASN A 106 -8.72 10.62 10.13
N ASP A 107 -9.67 10.58 11.06
CA ASP A 107 -11.07 10.92 10.80
C ASP A 107 -11.30 12.36 10.35
N ALA A 108 -10.40 13.28 10.72
CA ALA A 108 -10.45 14.69 10.36
C ALA A 108 -9.70 15.01 9.05
N SER A 109 -9.19 13.98 8.36
CA SER A 109 -8.44 14.16 7.12
C SER A 109 -9.36 14.47 5.95
N GLN A 110 -8.90 15.40 5.11
CA GLN A 110 -9.54 15.73 3.82
C GLN A 110 -9.46 14.56 2.83
N LEU A 111 -8.59 13.56 3.07
CA LEU A 111 -8.44 12.37 2.23
C LEU A 111 -9.41 11.24 2.57
N ARG A 112 -10.24 11.40 3.60
CA ARG A 112 -11.12 10.34 4.10
C ARG A 112 -11.96 9.70 2.99
N ASP A 113 -12.62 10.50 2.16
CA ASP A 113 -13.51 9.98 1.11
C ASP A 113 -12.74 9.28 0.00
N GLN A 114 -11.55 9.78 -0.35
CA GLN A 114 -10.66 9.13 -1.31
C GLN A 114 -10.11 7.80 -0.77
N ILE A 115 -9.75 7.76 0.51
CA ILE A 115 -9.28 6.55 1.18
C ILE A 115 -10.40 5.50 1.23
N ASN A 116 -11.63 5.89 1.56
CA ASN A 116 -12.77 4.96 1.56
C ASN A 116 -13.05 4.45 0.14
N GLY A 117 -13.07 5.33 -0.86
CA GLY A 117 -13.28 4.94 -2.25
C GLY A 117 -12.21 3.96 -2.77
N ILE A 118 -10.93 4.17 -2.43
CA ILE A 118 -9.88 3.25 -2.86
C ILE A 118 -9.91 1.92 -2.10
N LYS A 119 -10.33 1.91 -0.82
CA LYS A 119 -10.53 0.67 -0.06
C LYS A 119 -11.59 -0.22 -0.71
N ASP A 120 -12.73 0.35 -1.11
CA ASP A 120 -13.79 -0.39 -1.81
C ASP A 120 -13.28 -1.00 -3.14
N VAL A 121 -12.41 -0.27 -3.86
CA VAL A 121 -11.79 -0.77 -5.09
C VAL A 121 -10.81 -1.91 -4.79
N ILE A 122 -9.98 -1.77 -3.76
CA ILE A 122 -9.03 -2.81 -3.35
C ILE A 122 -9.74 -4.08 -2.89
N GLU A 123 -10.82 -3.95 -2.11
CA GLU A 123 -11.61 -5.09 -1.64
C GLU A 123 -12.21 -5.89 -2.81
N ARG A 124 -12.63 -5.22 -3.89
CA ARG A 124 -13.10 -5.88 -5.12
C ARG A 124 -12.01 -6.64 -5.87
N LEU A 125 -10.74 -6.32 -5.65
CA LEU A 125 -9.61 -7.06 -6.25
C LEU A 125 -9.24 -8.32 -5.47
N LEU A 126 -9.71 -8.45 -4.22
CA LEU A 126 -9.45 -9.60 -3.36
C LEU A 126 -10.46 -10.75 -3.56
N ILE A 127 -11.45 -10.58 -4.44
CA ILE A 127 -12.50 -11.56 -4.77
C ILE A 127 -12.13 -12.35 -6.02
#